data_AF-A0A2I1F3I5-F1
#
_entry.id   AF-A0A2I1F3I5-F1
#
_cell.length_a   1.000
_cell.length_b   1.000
_cell.length_c   1.000
_cell.angle_alpha   90.00
_cell.angle_beta   90.00
_cell.angle_gamma   90.00
#
_symmetry.space_group_name_H-M   'P 1'
#
loop_
_entity.id
_entity.type
_entity.pdbx_description
1 polymer ?
#
loop_
_entity_poly.entity_id
_entity_poly.type
_entity_poly.pdbx_seq_one_letter_code
_entity_poly.pdbx_strand_id
1 'polypeptide(L)'
;MASDSNKDINNETEVLDENSKKECHKCKLLEEENRKLEEENRKLVDEIEKFNNDLIGNKDFNKTLAAIIDKHKKEIKSKDEEIKSKDKEIKSKDKEIKSKDDEIINLKKKHQYELGSAKTFRLSDDDKNNPTNLNEDISQIQEDLEFYVTNLRPKTDIEINLKNISRLLNDSKVKKSKITYTLNSSSELNDYMPLIKAVLQRHVLRTILDYFDKYNRKNSLELQFLKQAEDLENLAKRLEKERTGSDAITSALSVKIRQQSFAALGNRGFSNIKETNTLHDFIKDSKDKLNKEMESYRKILDAKKKEDVEKKVTDLIREVVRLFYFRLKTQEPIAEFKWLDDNDEFEPNQMEEYDEGENENGSVEMCIFPLIYKNDESQPNKLQAYTKATVFIRNNSLLNSSDKNPNSIAKFFRIFI
;
A
#
# COMPACT_ATOMS: atom_id res chain seq x y z
N MET A 1 44.83 -139.22 68.74
CA MET A 1 44.49 -139.50 67.33
C MET A 1 43.04 -139.10 67.13
N ALA A 2 42.79 -138.31 66.10
CA ALA A 2 41.52 -137.70 65.65
C ALA A 2 40.94 -136.60 66.56
N SER A 3 41.12 -135.27 66.39
CA SER A 3 41.32 -134.35 65.23
C SER A 3 40.05 -133.62 64.79
N ASP A 4 40.08 -132.29 64.94
CA ASP A 4 39.83 -131.30 63.87
C ASP A 4 38.43 -131.15 63.25
N SER A 5 37.39 -130.92 64.06
CA SER A 5 36.20 -130.21 63.59
C SER A 5 35.42 -129.58 64.76
N ASN A 6 34.95 -128.34 64.61
CA ASN A 6 34.11 -127.56 65.53
C ASN A 6 34.78 -126.74 66.66
N LYS A 7 36.05 -126.39 66.51
CA LYS A 7 36.61 -125.19 67.17
C LYS A 7 36.12 -123.88 66.51
N ASP A 8 35.53 -123.97 65.31
CA ASP A 8 34.99 -122.83 64.57
C ASP A 8 33.50 -122.54 64.83
N ILE A 9 32.69 -123.56 65.15
CA ILE A 9 31.25 -123.36 65.43
C ILE A 9 31.02 -122.63 66.76
N ASN A 10 31.88 -122.82 67.75
CA ASN A 10 31.77 -122.12 69.05
C ASN A 10 32.08 -120.61 68.96
N ASN A 11 32.84 -120.15 67.96
CA ASN A 11 33.14 -118.72 67.81
C ASN A 11 32.12 -117.98 66.92
N GLU A 12 31.58 -118.62 65.88
CA GLU A 12 30.56 -117.99 65.03
C GLU A 12 29.18 -117.89 65.71
N THR A 13 28.83 -118.85 66.57
CA THR A 13 27.50 -118.87 67.24
C THR A 13 27.40 -117.87 68.40
N GLU A 14 28.49 -117.60 69.14
CA GLU A 14 28.51 -116.56 70.19
C GLU A 14 28.53 -115.13 69.60
N VAL A 15 29.22 -114.91 68.48
CA VAL A 15 29.25 -113.60 67.80
C VAL A 15 27.91 -113.26 67.12
N LEU A 16 27.18 -114.26 66.61
CA LEU A 16 25.83 -114.10 66.07
C LEU A 16 24.78 -113.80 67.17
N ASP A 17 24.90 -114.39 68.36
CA ASP A 17 23.98 -114.15 69.49
C ASP A 17 24.21 -112.76 70.13
N GLU A 18 25.45 -112.29 70.25
CA GLU A 18 25.71 -110.93 70.74
C GLU A 18 25.30 -109.81 69.76
N ASN A 19 25.51 -110.00 68.45
CA ASN A 19 25.09 -109.02 67.45
C ASN A 19 23.57 -108.91 67.36
N SER A 20 22.84 -110.04 67.39
CA SER A 20 21.37 -110.03 67.36
C SER A 20 20.77 -109.35 68.59
N LYS A 21 21.37 -109.51 69.78
CA LYS A 21 20.97 -108.79 71.01
C LYS A 21 21.25 -107.29 70.95
N LYS A 22 22.39 -106.86 70.39
CA LYS A 22 22.70 -105.43 70.18
C LYS A 22 21.80 -104.77 69.14
N GLU A 23 21.47 -105.49 68.07
CA GLU A 23 20.56 -105.04 67.02
C GLU A 23 19.12 -104.94 67.53
N CYS A 24 18.67 -105.91 68.35
CA CYS A 24 17.38 -105.87 69.04
C CYS A 24 17.24 -104.67 70.00
N HIS A 25 18.32 -104.28 70.69
CA HIS A 25 18.30 -103.12 71.58
C HIS A 25 18.27 -101.79 70.80
N LYS A 26 19.00 -101.71 69.67
CA LYS A 26 19.01 -100.53 68.80
C LYS A 26 17.66 -100.28 68.12
N CYS A 27 16.97 -101.34 67.70
CA CYS A 27 15.62 -101.22 67.14
C CYS A 27 14.61 -100.66 68.16
N LYS A 28 14.66 -101.10 69.43
CA LYS A 28 13.77 -100.57 70.48
C LYS A 28 14.02 -99.09 70.78
N LEU A 29 15.28 -98.64 70.77
CA LEU A 29 15.61 -97.22 70.97
C LEU A 29 15.10 -96.36 69.80
N LEU A 30 15.24 -96.84 68.56
CA LEU A 30 14.72 -96.14 67.37
C LEU A 30 13.18 -96.09 67.35
N GLU A 31 12.50 -97.14 67.80
CA GLU A 31 11.03 -97.12 67.95
C GLU A 31 10.57 -96.07 68.96
N GLU A 32 11.28 -95.95 70.09
CA GLU A 32 10.93 -94.96 71.12
C GLU A 32 11.25 -93.52 70.68
N GLU A 33 12.33 -93.32 69.91
CA GLU A 33 12.67 -92.03 69.31
C GLU A 33 11.67 -91.64 68.21
N ASN A 34 11.27 -92.57 67.33
CA ASN A 34 10.22 -92.34 66.35
C ASN A 34 8.89 -91.99 67.00
N ARG A 35 8.51 -92.66 68.10
CA ARG A 35 7.29 -92.33 68.84
C ARG A 35 7.33 -90.91 69.39
N LYS A 36 8.49 -90.44 69.89
CA LYS A 36 8.65 -89.05 70.34
C LYS A 36 8.56 -88.05 69.20
N LEU A 37 9.21 -88.33 68.07
CA LEU A 37 9.15 -87.48 66.87
C LEU A 37 7.73 -87.40 66.30
N GLU A 38 6.98 -88.50 66.29
CA GLU A 38 5.57 -88.49 65.89
C GLU A 38 4.70 -87.63 66.82
N GLU A 39 4.99 -87.63 68.12
CA GLU A 39 4.26 -86.83 69.11
C GLU A 39 4.60 -85.32 68.99
N GLU A 40 5.86 -84.97 68.75
CA GLU A 40 6.28 -83.60 68.44
C GLU A 40 5.70 -83.09 67.12
N ASN A 41 5.74 -83.91 66.07
CA ASN A 41 5.13 -83.56 64.79
C ASN A 41 3.63 -83.32 64.93
N ARG A 42 2.93 -84.11 65.75
CA ARG A 42 1.50 -83.91 66.01
C ARG A 42 1.23 -82.58 66.70
N LYS A 43 2.05 -82.20 67.70
CA LYS A 43 1.95 -80.90 68.37
C LYS A 43 2.21 -79.73 67.43
N LEU A 44 3.23 -79.84 66.57
CA LEU A 44 3.54 -78.82 65.56
C LEU A 44 2.40 -78.65 64.55
N VAL A 45 1.79 -79.75 64.11
CA VAL A 45 0.62 -79.70 63.21
C VAL A 45 -0.55 -78.99 63.88
N ASP A 46 -0.85 -79.31 65.14
CA ASP A 46 -1.92 -78.65 65.90
C ASP A 46 -1.65 -77.15 66.12
N GLU A 47 -0.40 -76.75 66.35
CA GLU A 47 -0.01 -75.33 66.45
C GLU A 47 -0.15 -74.59 65.10
N ILE A 48 0.26 -75.21 64.00
CA ILE A 48 0.12 -74.65 62.65
C ILE A 48 -1.36 -74.46 62.31
N GLU A 49 -2.22 -75.43 62.63
CA GLU A 49 -3.66 -75.31 62.41
C GLU A 49 -4.29 -74.19 63.24
N LYS A 50 -3.92 -74.07 64.52
CA LYS A 50 -4.36 -72.94 65.36
C LYS A 50 -3.92 -71.59 64.78
N PHE A 51 -2.65 -71.48 64.41
CA PHE A 51 -2.10 -70.23 63.88
C PHE A 51 -2.75 -69.84 62.54
N ASN A 52 -3.01 -70.81 61.65
CA ASN A 52 -3.73 -70.58 60.41
C ASN A 52 -5.19 -70.13 60.65
N ASN A 53 -5.87 -70.73 61.61
CA ASN A 53 -7.24 -70.35 61.95
C ASN A 53 -7.34 -68.94 62.53
N ASP A 54 -6.34 -68.48 63.30
CA ASP A 54 -6.27 -67.11 63.81
C ASP A 54 -5.99 -66.09 62.68
N LEU A 55 -5.15 -66.45 61.70
CA LEU A 55 -4.88 -65.64 60.49
C LEU A 55 -6.12 -65.53 59.58
N ILE A 56 -6.82 -66.64 59.33
CA ILE A 56 -8.03 -66.68 58.49
C ILE A 56 -9.25 -66.08 59.23
N GLY A 57 -9.26 -66.20 60.56
CA GLY A 57 -10.33 -65.76 61.45
C GLY A 57 -10.41 -64.25 61.69
N ASN A 58 -9.39 -63.47 61.28
CA ASN A 58 -9.36 -62.01 61.45
C ASN A 58 -10.26 -61.27 60.44
N LYS A 59 -11.53 -61.68 60.37
CA LYS A 59 -12.60 -61.09 59.55
C LYS A 59 -12.75 -59.58 59.80
N ASP A 60 -12.44 -59.11 61.00
CA ASP A 60 -12.57 -57.71 61.37
C ASP A 60 -11.48 -56.84 60.74
N PHE A 61 -10.25 -57.36 60.59
CA PHE A 61 -9.21 -56.68 59.80
C PHE A 61 -9.61 -56.55 58.33
N ASN A 62 -10.10 -57.64 57.72
CA ASN A 62 -10.52 -57.63 56.32
C ASN A 62 -11.74 -56.73 56.06
N LYS A 63 -12.72 -56.69 56.98
CA LYS A 63 -13.85 -55.75 56.92
C LYS A 63 -13.39 -54.30 57.05
N THR A 64 -12.46 -54.02 57.97
CA THR A 64 -11.91 -52.67 58.18
C THR A 64 -11.14 -52.20 56.94
N LEU A 65 -10.31 -53.06 56.36
CA LEU A 65 -9.57 -52.77 55.13
C LEU A 65 -10.53 -52.52 53.95
N ALA A 66 -11.58 -53.33 53.79
CA ALA A 66 -12.60 -53.13 52.76
C ALA A 66 -13.34 -51.79 52.93
N ALA A 67 -13.68 -51.41 54.17
CA ALA A 67 -14.32 -50.12 54.46
C ALA A 67 -13.40 -48.91 54.16
N ILE A 68 -12.10 -49.02 54.48
CA ILE A 68 -11.09 -48.01 54.14
C ILE A 68 -10.94 -47.88 52.62
N ILE A 69 -10.87 -48.99 51.90
CA ILE A 69 -10.79 -49.01 50.43
C ILE A 69 -12.04 -48.35 49.81
N ASP A 70 -13.24 -48.68 50.29
CA ASP A 70 -14.48 -48.09 49.78
C ASP A 70 -14.55 -46.57 50.05
N LYS A 71 -14.11 -46.14 51.25
CA LYS A 71 -14.00 -44.71 51.59
C LYS A 71 -13.04 -43.99 50.64
N HIS A 72 -11.82 -44.49 50.47
CA HIS A 72 -10.84 -43.87 49.56
C HIS A 72 -11.32 -43.90 48.11
N LYS A 73 -12.01 -44.96 47.67
CA LYS A 73 -12.58 -45.03 46.32
C LYS A 73 -13.66 -43.96 46.09
N LYS A 74 -14.51 -43.70 47.08
CA LYS A 74 -15.50 -42.61 47.05
C LYS A 74 -14.84 -41.24 47.02
N GLU A 75 -13.81 -41.03 47.84
CA GLU A 75 -13.04 -39.78 47.85
C GLU A 75 -12.31 -39.52 46.52
N ILE A 76 -11.68 -40.55 45.92
CA ILE A 76 -11.05 -40.45 44.60
C ILE A 76 -12.10 -40.08 43.55
N LYS A 77 -13.25 -40.77 43.53
CA LYS A 77 -14.32 -40.47 42.57
C LYS A 77 -14.83 -39.04 42.69
N SER A 78 -15.02 -38.55 43.92
CA SER A 78 -15.44 -37.17 44.18
C SER A 78 -14.40 -36.16 43.68
N LYS A 79 -13.11 -36.41 43.92
CA LYS A 79 -12.02 -35.54 43.44
C LYS A 79 -11.91 -35.56 41.92
N ASP A 80 -12.08 -36.71 41.28
CA ASP A 80 -12.08 -36.85 39.83
C ASP A 80 -13.22 -36.06 39.18
N GLU A 81 -14.41 -36.04 39.79
CA GLU A 81 -15.54 -35.23 39.33
C GLU A 81 -15.25 -33.72 39.48
N GLU A 82 -14.64 -33.31 40.58
CA GLU A 82 -14.21 -31.92 40.80
C GLU A 82 -13.15 -31.48 39.79
N ILE A 83 -12.14 -32.31 39.52
CA ILE A 83 -11.10 -32.07 38.51
C ILE A 83 -11.74 -31.93 37.12
N LYS A 84 -12.65 -32.83 36.74
CA LYS A 84 -13.37 -32.74 35.45
C LYS A 84 -14.20 -31.46 35.32
N SER A 85 -14.78 -30.98 36.42
CA SER A 85 -15.52 -29.72 36.44
C SER A 85 -14.58 -28.53 36.22
N LYS A 86 -13.48 -28.47 36.98
CA LYS A 86 -12.45 -27.44 36.84
C LYS A 86 -11.81 -27.43 35.46
N ASP A 87 -11.52 -28.59 34.88
CA ASP A 87 -11.00 -28.72 33.51
C ASP A 87 -11.96 -28.14 32.46
N LYS A 88 -13.28 -28.32 32.64
CA LYS A 88 -14.28 -27.71 31.75
C LYS A 88 -14.30 -26.19 31.89
N GLU A 89 -14.21 -25.67 33.11
CA GLU A 89 -14.18 -24.24 33.38
C GLU A 89 -12.90 -23.58 32.83
N ILE A 90 -11.75 -24.23 33.00
CA ILE A 90 -10.47 -23.78 32.41
C ILE A 90 -10.60 -23.74 30.89
N LYS A 91 -11.12 -24.81 30.27
CA LYS A 91 -11.33 -24.85 28.81
C LYS A 91 -12.30 -23.77 28.30
N SER A 92 -13.32 -23.40 29.07
CA SER A 92 -14.22 -22.31 28.68
C SER A 92 -13.54 -20.95 28.81
N LYS A 93 -12.81 -20.72 29.90
CA LYS A 93 -12.01 -19.49 30.11
C LYS A 93 -10.92 -19.33 29.05
N ASP A 94 -10.23 -20.40 28.67
CA ASP A 94 -9.21 -20.37 27.61
C ASP A 94 -9.80 -19.96 26.25
N LYS A 95 -11.03 -20.40 25.94
CA LYS A 95 -11.73 -19.97 24.72
C LYS A 95 -12.09 -18.49 24.77
N GLU A 96 -12.56 -18.01 25.93
CA GLU A 96 -12.89 -16.60 26.11
C GLU A 96 -11.64 -15.71 26.01
N ILE A 97 -10.52 -16.11 26.61
CA ILE A 97 -9.24 -15.40 26.52
C ILE A 97 -8.79 -15.32 25.05
N LYS A 98 -8.80 -16.43 24.31
CA LYS A 98 -8.46 -16.43 22.87
C LYS A 98 -9.35 -15.49 22.06
N SER A 99 -10.66 -15.49 22.33
CA SER A 99 -11.59 -14.57 21.67
C SER A 99 -11.27 -13.10 21.96
N LYS A 100 -10.92 -12.77 23.21
CA LYS A 100 -10.53 -11.41 23.59
C LYS A 100 -9.18 -11.00 23.00
N ASP A 101 -8.23 -11.93 22.91
CA ASP A 101 -6.94 -11.69 22.26
C ASP A 101 -7.12 -11.36 20.77
N ASP A 102 -7.98 -12.11 20.07
CA ASP A 102 -8.32 -11.83 18.67
C ASP A 102 -8.98 -10.44 18.50
N GLU A 103 -9.89 -10.08 19.41
CA GLU A 103 -10.52 -8.75 19.43
C GLU A 103 -9.49 -7.64 19.66
N ILE A 104 -8.59 -7.80 20.63
CA ILE A 104 -7.50 -6.85 20.91
C ILE A 104 -6.57 -6.70 19.70
N ILE A 105 -6.22 -7.81 19.03
CA ILE A 105 -5.40 -7.78 17.82
C ILE A 105 -6.10 -6.97 16.72
N ASN A 106 -7.40 -7.20 16.51
CA ASN A 106 -8.18 -6.47 15.51
C ASN A 106 -8.30 -4.97 15.86
N LEU A 107 -8.53 -4.63 17.12
CA LEU A 107 -8.55 -3.24 17.59
C LEU A 107 -7.20 -2.56 17.40
N LYS A 108 -6.09 -3.24 17.72
CA LYS A 108 -4.73 -2.71 17.49
C LYS A 108 -4.47 -2.45 16.01
N LYS A 109 -4.86 -3.37 15.12
CA LYS A 109 -4.74 -3.18 13.66
C LYS A 109 -5.56 -1.98 13.19
N LYS A 110 -6.81 -1.85 13.64
CA LYS A 110 -7.68 -0.72 13.31
C LYS A 110 -7.09 0.61 13.78
N HIS A 111 -6.64 0.68 15.03
CA HIS A 111 -5.99 1.88 15.56
C HIS A 111 -4.69 2.22 14.82
N GLN A 112 -3.87 1.23 14.47
CA GLN A 112 -2.65 1.46 13.70
C GLN A 112 -2.97 1.98 12.29
N TYR A 113 -4.02 1.46 11.65
CA TYR A 113 -4.50 1.95 10.36
C TYR A 113 -5.02 3.39 10.45
N GLU A 114 -5.88 3.70 11.43
CA GLU A 114 -6.41 5.05 11.66
C GLU A 114 -5.29 6.06 11.98
N LEU A 115 -4.33 5.68 12.81
CA LEU A 115 -3.16 6.48 13.14
C LEU A 115 -2.27 6.70 11.92
N GLY A 116 -2.08 5.65 11.10
CA GLY A 116 -1.36 5.72 9.84
C GLY A 116 -2.05 6.69 8.88
N SER A 117 -3.36 6.60 8.74
CA SER A 117 -4.18 7.50 7.92
C SER A 117 -4.10 8.96 8.40
N ALA A 118 -4.10 9.20 9.72
CA ALA A 118 -3.96 10.53 10.28
C ALA A 118 -2.58 11.17 10.03
N LYS A 119 -1.53 10.35 9.94
CA LYS A 119 -0.13 10.82 9.82
C LYS A 119 0.43 10.80 8.39
N THR A 120 -0.08 9.92 7.52
CA THR A 120 0.43 9.76 6.15
C THR A 120 0.05 10.93 5.26
N PHE A 121 0.94 11.40 4.41
CA PHE A 121 0.61 12.44 3.42
C PHE A 121 0.06 11.86 2.11
N ARG A 122 -0.05 10.54 2.00
CA ARG A 122 -0.70 9.90 0.85
C ARG A 122 -2.22 9.99 1.01
N LEU A 123 -2.88 10.44 -0.05
CA LEU A 123 -4.33 10.31 -0.19
C LEU A 123 -4.69 8.86 -0.50
N SER A 124 -5.98 8.52 -0.43
CA SER A 124 -6.46 7.17 -0.77
C SER A 124 -6.04 6.81 -2.20
N ASP A 125 -5.82 5.52 -2.46
CA ASP A 125 -5.55 5.03 -3.82
C ASP A 125 -6.73 5.33 -4.76
N ASP A 126 -7.96 5.34 -4.22
CA ASP A 126 -9.18 5.70 -4.95
C ASP A 126 -9.40 7.22 -5.13
N ASP A 127 -8.57 8.07 -4.52
CA ASP A 127 -8.74 9.52 -4.61
C ASP A 127 -8.18 10.04 -5.95
N LYS A 128 -8.98 10.81 -6.72
CA LYS A 128 -8.52 11.42 -7.98
C LYS A 128 -7.26 12.29 -7.78
N ASN A 129 -7.05 12.84 -6.59
CA ASN A 129 -5.90 13.67 -6.27
C ASN A 129 -4.66 12.86 -5.85
N ASN A 130 -4.69 11.52 -5.94
CA ASN A 130 -3.53 10.67 -5.72
C ASN A 130 -2.41 11.03 -6.70
N PRO A 131 -1.14 11.14 -6.25
CA PRO A 131 0.00 11.39 -7.11
C PRO A 131 0.09 10.49 -8.36
N THR A 132 -0.38 9.25 -8.30
CA THR A 132 -0.37 8.32 -9.44
C THR A 132 -1.24 8.79 -10.61
N ASN A 133 -2.34 9.48 -10.31
CA ASN A 133 -3.32 9.93 -11.30
C ASN A 133 -2.92 11.28 -11.91
N LEU A 134 -1.96 11.99 -11.31
CA LEU A 134 -1.55 13.33 -11.74
C LEU A 134 -1.03 13.33 -13.18
N ASN A 135 -0.22 12.34 -13.55
CA ASN A 135 0.33 12.23 -14.90
C ASN A 135 -0.76 11.94 -15.93
N GLU A 136 -1.71 11.06 -15.61
CA GLU A 136 -2.84 10.74 -16.49
C GLU A 136 -3.74 11.97 -16.71
N ASP A 137 -4.04 12.73 -15.64
CA ASP A 137 -4.80 13.97 -15.73
C ASP A 137 -4.08 15.03 -16.59
N ILE A 138 -2.74 15.13 -16.48
CA ILE A 138 -1.95 16.05 -17.30
C ILE A 138 -1.99 15.65 -18.77
N SER A 139 -1.77 14.37 -19.08
CA SER A 139 -1.87 13.86 -20.46
C SER A 139 -3.26 14.12 -21.04
N GLN A 140 -4.32 13.89 -20.27
CA GLN A 140 -5.69 14.15 -20.73
C GLN A 140 -5.93 15.63 -21.03
N ILE A 141 -5.40 16.55 -20.21
CA ILE A 141 -5.49 18.00 -20.47
C ILE A 141 -4.73 18.37 -21.75
N GLN A 142 -3.57 17.78 -22.01
CA GLN A 142 -2.82 18.02 -23.25
C GLN A 142 -3.59 17.54 -24.48
N GLU A 143 -4.20 16.37 -24.41
CA GLU A 143 -5.10 15.87 -25.47
C GLU A 143 -6.32 16.77 -25.67
N ASP A 144 -6.94 17.25 -24.59
CA ASP A 144 -8.10 18.15 -24.65
C ASP A 144 -7.72 19.53 -25.21
N LEU A 145 -6.52 20.03 -24.90
CA LEU A 145 -5.95 21.23 -25.51
C LEU A 145 -5.77 21.04 -27.02
N GLU A 146 -5.17 19.92 -27.44
CA GLU A 146 -5.01 19.60 -28.86
C GLU A 146 -6.36 19.50 -29.58
N PHE A 147 -7.31 18.78 -28.98
CA PHE A 147 -8.66 18.64 -29.52
C PHE A 147 -9.34 20.01 -29.66
N TYR A 148 -9.23 20.87 -28.65
CA TYR A 148 -9.88 22.18 -28.63
C TYR A 148 -9.31 23.13 -29.68
N VAL A 149 -7.97 23.15 -29.86
CA VAL A 149 -7.36 23.92 -30.97
C VAL A 149 -7.63 23.29 -32.33
N THR A 150 -8.11 22.04 -32.33
CA THR A 150 -8.48 21.19 -33.47
C THR A 150 -7.28 20.66 -34.26
N ASN A 151 -7.54 19.70 -35.14
CA ASN A 151 -6.54 19.21 -36.08
C ASN A 151 -6.07 20.25 -37.11
N LEU A 152 -6.66 21.46 -37.15
CA LEU A 152 -6.30 22.59 -38.02
C LEU A 152 -6.05 22.22 -39.49
N ARG A 153 -6.65 21.15 -40.01
CA ARG A 153 -6.46 20.71 -41.41
C ARG A 153 -6.97 21.81 -42.34
N PRO A 154 -6.09 22.50 -43.08
CA PRO A 154 -6.52 23.55 -43.99
C PRO A 154 -7.25 22.90 -45.17
N LYS A 155 -8.36 23.50 -45.62
CA LYS A 155 -9.08 23.25 -46.89
C LYS A 155 -10.44 22.50 -46.85
N THR A 156 -11.01 22.15 -45.69
CA THR A 156 -12.43 21.69 -45.67
C THR A 156 -13.33 22.44 -44.70
N ASP A 157 -12.94 22.58 -43.42
CA ASP A 157 -13.90 23.05 -42.39
C ASP A 157 -13.35 24.14 -41.45
N ILE A 158 -12.13 24.64 -41.68
CA ILE A 158 -11.44 25.59 -40.79
C ILE A 158 -10.74 26.68 -41.62
N GLU A 159 -11.00 27.94 -41.28
CA GLU A 159 -10.24 29.10 -41.77
C GLU A 159 -9.27 29.56 -40.68
N ILE A 160 -8.00 29.79 -41.05
CA ILE A 160 -6.95 30.24 -40.12
C ILE A 160 -6.59 31.68 -40.42
N ASN A 161 -6.62 32.53 -39.39
CA ASN A 161 -6.23 33.93 -39.52
C ASN A 161 -4.72 34.08 -39.31
N LEU A 162 -3.95 33.96 -40.41
CA LEU A 162 -2.49 34.01 -40.39
C LEU A 162 -1.92 35.30 -39.78
N LYS A 163 -2.62 36.43 -39.95
CA LYS A 163 -2.18 37.72 -39.37
C LYS A 163 -2.25 37.69 -37.84
N ASN A 164 -3.37 37.22 -37.29
CA ASN A 164 -3.54 37.13 -35.84
C ASN A 164 -2.62 36.06 -35.24
N ILE A 165 -2.44 34.93 -35.92
CA ILE A 165 -1.47 33.90 -35.53
C ILE A 165 -0.03 34.42 -35.53
N SER A 166 0.38 35.15 -36.58
CA SER A 166 1.71 35.76 -36.64
C SER A 166 1.94 36.71 -35.46
N ARG A 167 0.93 37.52 -35.12
CA ARG A 167 0.99 38.40 -33.95
C ARG A 167 1.15 37.58 -32.67
N LEU A 168 0.32 36.56 -32.48
CA LEU A 168 0.36 35.70 -31.30
C LEU A 168 1.71 34.99 -31.13
N LEU A 169 2.30 34.45 -32.22
CA LEU A 169 3.63 33.86 -32.19
C LEU A 169 4.70 34.85 -31.71
N ASN A 170 4.66 36.08 -32.21
CA ASN A 170 5.62 37.10 -31.80
C ASN A 170 5.38 37.58 -30.35
N ASP A 171 4.12 37.72 -29.92
CA ASP A 171 3.74 38.09 -28.55
C ASP A 171 4.08 36.98 -27.53
N SER A 172 4.18 35.73 -27.99
CA SER A 172 4.42 34.56 -27.15
C SER A 172 5.87 34.44 -26.64
N LYS A 173 6.81 35.14 -27.30
CA LYS A 173 8.25 35.09 -27.02
C LYS A 173 8.61 35.90 -25.77
N VAL A 174 9.49 35.36 -24.92
CA VAL A 174 9.92 36.01 -23.68
C VAL A 174 11.14 36.88 -23.98
N LYS A 175 12.11 36.35 -24.73
CA LYS A 175 13.26 37.10 -25.22
C LYS A 175 12.92 37.65 -26.60
N LYS A 176 13.35 38.89 -26.89
CA LYS A 176 13.25 39.47 -28.24
C LYS A 176 14.21 38.72 -29.17
N SER A 177 13.82 37.52 -29.60
CA SER A 177 14.59 36.76 -30.57
C SER A 177 14.67 37.55 -31.88
N LYS A 178 15.76 37.37 -32.64
CA LYS A 178 15.93 38.06 -33.94
C LYS A 178 14.89 37.61 -34.98
N ILE A 179 14.18 36.51 -34.72
CA ILE A 179 13.27 35.87 -35.66
C ILE A 179 11.87 36.46 -35.47
N THR A 180 11.34 37.11 -36.50
CA THR A 180 9.96 37.59 -36.54
C THR A 180 9.14 36.68 -37.45
N TYR A 181 8.05 36.13 -36.94
CA TYR A 181 7.14 35.31 -37.74
C TYR A 181 6.23 36.20 -38.58
N THR A 182 6.25 36.00 -39.89
CA THR A 182 5.33 36.66 -40.84
C THR A 182 4.73 35.61 -41.77
N LEU A 183 3.55 35.10 -41.41
CA LEU A 183 2.86 34.08 -42.20
C LEU A 183 2.07 34.76 -43.34
N ASN A 184 2.63 34.72 -44.55
CA ASN A 184 2.15 35.50 -45.69
C ASN A 184 1.37 34.73 -46.75
N SER A 185 1.44 33.39 -46.77
CA SER A 185 0.77 32.60 -47.81
C SER A 185 0.28 31.24 -47.33
N SER A 186 -0.83 30.80 -47.92
CA SER A 186 -1.44 29.49 -47.65
C SER A 186 -0.61 28.31 -48.18
N SER A 187 0.39 28.57 -49.04
CA SER A 187 1.27 27.53 -49.60
C SER A 187 2.31 27.01 -48.61
N GLU A 188 2.70 27.81 -47.62
CA GLU A 188 3.62 27.42 -46.53
C GLU A 188 2.86 26.92 -45.28
N LEU A 189 1.53 26.98 -45.32
CA LEU A 189 0.68 26.74 -44.16
C LEU A 189 0.86 25.34 -43.59
N ASN A 190 1.13 24.35 -44.42
CA ASN A 190 1.35 22.97 -43.98
C ASN A 190 2.65 22.85 -43.16
N ASP A 191 3.71 23.56 -43.54
CA ASP A 191 5.01 23.50 -42.87
C ASP A 191 4.96 24.19 -41.49
N TYR A 192 4.17 25.26 -41.37
CA TYR A 192 3.97 25.98 -40.11
C TYR A 192 2.87 25.36 -39.23
N MET A 193 2.12 24.38 -39.72
CA MET A 193 0.92 23.91 -39.03
C MET A 193 1.19 23.32 -37.63
N PRO A 194 2.26 22.54 -37.41
CA PRO A 194 2.65 22.11 -36.06
C PRO A 194 2.92 23.29 -35.11
N LEU A 195 3.62 24.33 -35.59
CA LEU A 195 3.90 25.53 -34.80
C LEU A 195 2.63 26.34 -34.49
N ILE A 196 1.69 26.40 -35.44
CA ILE A 196 0.39 27.07 -35.23
C ILE A 196 -0.45 26.32 -34.18
N LYS A 197 -0.46 24.99 -34.22
CA LYS A 197 -1.12 24.18 -33.17
C LYS A 197 -0.48 24.45 -31.81
N ALA A 198 0.85 24.38 -31.73
CA ALA A 198 1.62 24.61 -30.51
C ALA A 198 1.31 25.97 -29.85
N VAL A 199 1.34 27.06 -30.63
CA VAL A 199 1.07 28.40 -30.09
C VAL A 199 -0.37 28.56 -29.62
N LEU A 200 -1.33 27.94 -30.32
CA LEU A 200 -2.73 27.99 -29.90
C LEU A 200 -2.98 27.20 -28.62
N GLN A 201 -2.34 26.03 -28.44
CA GLN A 201 -2.47 25.25 -27.20
C GLN A 201 -1.91 26.02 -26.01
N ARG A 202 -0.70 26.58 -26.17
CA ARG A 202 -0.08 27.45 -25.18
C ARG A 202 -0.98 28.63 -24.83
N HIS A 203 -1.53 29.29 -25.84
CA HIS A 203 -2.39 30.45 -25.66
C HIS A 203 -3.65 30.11 -24.89
N VAL A 204 -4.33 29.00 -25.23
CA VAL A 204 -5.52 28.53 -24.51
C VAL A 204 -5.19 28.26 -23.04
N LEU A 205 -4.15 27.48 -22.78
CA LEU A 205 -3.74 27.14 -21.42
C LEU A 205 -3.44 28.39 -20.60
N ARG A 206 -2.58 29.29 -21.12
CA ARG A 206 -2.25 30.55 -20.44
C ARG A 206 -3.49 31.42 -20.22
N THR A 207 -4.39 31.50 -21.19
CA THR A 207 -5.61 32.31 -21.08
C THR A 207 -6.53 31.80 -19.97
N ILE A 208 -6.67 30.48 -19.82
CA ILE A 208 -7.47 29.88 -18.73
C ILE A 208 -6.86 30.20 -17.37
N LEU A 209 -5.54 30.07 -17.22
CA LEU A 209 -4.83 30.44 -15.98
C LEU A 209 -5.01 31.93 -15.67
N ASP A 210 -4.83 32.80 -16.66
CA ASP A 210 -5.05 34.24 -16.57
C ASP A 210 -6.48 34.60 -16.14
N TYR A 211 -7.50 33.90 -16.67
CA TYR A 211 -8.89 34.10 -16.28
C TYR A 211 -9.10 33.77 -14.81
N PHE A 212 -8.49 32.70 -14.31
CA PHE A 212 -8.59 32.31 -12.91
C PHE A 212 -7.84 33.27 -11.97
N ASP A 213 -6.66 33.76 -12.37
CA ASP A 213 -5.90 34.76 -11.61
C ASP A 213 -6.66 36.09 -11.51
N LYS A 214 -7.31 36.50 -12.60
CA LYS A 214 -8.16 37.71 -12.66
C LYS A 214 -9.55 37.50 -12.08
N TYR A 215 -9.93 36.26 -11.76
CA TYR A 215 -11.23 35.95 -11.18
C TYR A 215 -11.28 36.53 -9.77
N ASN A 216 -11.82 37.75 -9.68
CA ASN A 216 -11.87 38.57 -8.48
C ASN A 216 -13.06 38.21 -7.58
N ARG A 217 -12.75 38.14 -6.28
CA ARG A 217 -13.28 37.20 -5.30
C ARG A 217 -13.81 37.97 -4.10
N LYS A 218 -15.12 37.91 -3.88
CA LYS A 218 -15.62 38.07 -2.51
C LYS A 218 -16.53 36.94 -2.05
N ASN A 219 -17.26 36.27 -2.97
CA ASN A 219 -18.34 35.38 -2.56
C ASN A 219 -18.41 33.99 -3.24
N SER A 220 -17.42 33.55 -4.04
CA SER A 220 -17.47 32.15 -4.52
C SER A 220 -17.25 31.18 -3.37
N LEU A 221 -17.97 30.06 -3.39
CA LEU A 221 -17.89 29.04 -2.34
C LEU A 221 -16.47 28.47 -2.23
N GLU A 222 -15.84 28.15 -3.37
CA GLU A 222 -14.49 27.59 -3.46
C GLU A 222 -13.45 28.49 -2.78
N LEU A 223 -13.58 29.80 -2.97
CA LEU A 223 -12.61 30.77 -2.50
C LEU A 223 -12.83 31.15 -1.04
N GLN A 224 -14.08 31.17 -0.58
CA GLN A 224 -14.41 31.26 0.84
C GLN A 224 -13.89 30.03 1.60
N PHE A 225 -14.11 28.84 1.06
CA PHE A 225 -13.61 27.59 1.61
C PHE A 225 -12.07 27.59 1.67
N LEU A 226 -11.41 27.97 0.57
CA LEU A 226 -9.95 28.03 0.51
C LEU A 226 -9.38 28.99 1.57
N LYS A 227 -9.97 30.19 1.70
CA LYS A 227 -9.52 31.16 2.71
C LYS A 227 -9.64 30.60 4.14
N GLN A 228 -10.77 29.96 4.47
CA GLN A 228 -10.96 29.35 5.79
C GLN A 228 -9.98 28.20 6.03
N ALA A 229 -9.68 27.41 4.99
CA ALA A 229 -8.69 26.34 5.07
C ALA A 229 -7.26 26.88 5.33
N GLU A 230 -6.87 27.96 4.64
CA GLU A 230 -5.57 28.63 4.84
C GLU A 230 -5.44 29.24 6.24
N ASP A 231 -6.50 29.88 6.75
CA ASP A 231 -6.55 30.39 8.11
C ASP A 231 -6.37 29.25 9.13
N LEU A 232 -7.06 28.12 8.92
CA LEU A 232 -6.95 26.94 9.78
C LEU A 232 -5.57 26.28 9.70
N GLU A 233 -4.98 26.17 8.51
CA GLU A 233 -3.62 25.67 8.30
C GLU A 233 -2.61 26.52 9.09
N ASN A 234 -2.71 27.84 9.03
CA ASN A 234 -1.84 28.76 9.76
C ASN A 234 -2.02 28.63 11.28
N LEU A 235 -3.26 28.48 11.76
CA LEU A 235 -3.52 28.21 13.18
C LEU A 235 -2.91 26.87 13.61
N ALA A 236 -2.98 25.83 12.78
CA ALA A 236 -2.35 24.54 13.07
C ALA A 236 -0.82 24.64 13.14
N LYS A 237 -0.17 25.35 12.21
CA LYS A 237 1.28 25.62 12.25
C LYS A 237 1.69 26.37 13.52
N ARG A 238 0.89 27.34 13.95
CA ARG A 238 1.13 28.09 15.19
C ARG A 238 0.94 27.22 16.42
N LEU A 239 -0.10 26.39 16.44
CA LEU A 239 -0.36 25.45 17.53
C LEU A 239 0.84 24.51 17.76
N GLU A 240 1.40 23.95 16.68
CA GLU A 240 2.60 23.10 16.73
C GLU A 240 3.81 23.84 17.30
N LYS A 241 4.05 25.09 16.86
CA LYS A 241 5.23 25.88 17.24
C LYS A 241 5.16 26.48 18.64
N GLU A 242 3.97 26.93 19.06
CA GLU A 242 3.78 27.74 20.27
C GLU A 242 3.44 26.90 21.51
N ARG A 243 3.08 25.63 21.38
CA ARG A 243 2.66 24.76 22.50
C ARG A 243 3.58 23.56 22.67
N THR A 244 3.75 23.15 23.92
CA THR A 244 4.51 21.93 24.25
C THR A 244 3.72 20.68 23.87
N GLY A 245 4.34 19.82 23.07
CA GLY A 245 3.80 18.55 22.62
C GLY A 245 4.72 17.95 21.56
N SER A 246 4.76 16.63 21.43
CA SER A 246 5.60 15.95 20.43
C SER A 246 4.83 14.85 19.70
N ASP A 247 3.50 14.98 19.64
CA ASP A 247 2.67 14.02 18.96
C ASP A 247 2.74 14.23 17.44
N ALA A 248 2.88 13.14 16.70
CA ALA A 248 2.98 13.21 15.24
C ALA A 248 1.67 13.60 14.55
N ILE A 249 0.55 13.73 15.27
CA ILE A 249 -0.72 14.19 14.68
C ILE A 249 -0.66 15.70 14.49
N THR A 250 -0.29 16.45 15.53
CA THR A 250 -0.13 17.90 15.47
C THR A 250 0.91 18.31 14.42
N SER A 251 2.03 17.58 14.32
CA SER A 251 3.04 17.86 13.28
C SER A 251 2.55 17.61 11.85
N ALA A 252 1.65 16.66 11.63
CA ALA A 252 1.07 16.41 10.31
C ALA A 252 -0.15 17.31 10.00
N LEU A 253 -0.72 17.98 11.01
CA LEU A 253 -2.04 18.60 10.93
C LEU A 253 -2.12 19.70 9.87
N SER A 254 -1.14 20.60 9.81
CA SER A 254 -1.14 21.69 8.83
C SER A 254 -1.11 21.17 7.38
N VAL A 255 -0.24 20.19 7.12
CA VAL A 255 -0.15 19.51 5.82
C VAL A 255 -1.47 18.81 5.49
N LYS A 256 -2.08 18.12 6.46
CA LYS A 256 -3.37 17.44 6.27
C LYS A 256 -4.51 18.41 5.95
N ILE A 257 -4.61 19.54 6.65
CA ILE A 257 -5.61 20.58 6.38
C ILE A 257 -5.48 21.04 4.92
N ARG A 258 -4.26 21.37 4.49
CA ARG A 258 -3.96 21.76 3.11
C ARG A 258 -4.40 20.67 2.12
N GLN A 259 -3.85 19.46 2.26
CA GLN A 259 -4.10 18.37 1.32
C GLN A 259 -5.59 18.03 1.19
N GLN A 260 -6.31 17.91 2.31
CA GLN A 260 -7.73 17.55 2.29
C GLN A 260 -8.60 18.67 1.72
N SER A 261 -8.28 19.92 2.04
CA SER A 261 -9.00 21.08 1.51
C SER A 261 -8.83 21.19 -0.01
N PHE A 262 -7.58 21.07 -0.49
CA PHE A 262 -7.31 21.08 -1.92
C PHE A 262 -7.83 19.84 -2.65
N ALA A 263 -7.85 18.66 -2.02
CA ALA A 263 -8.46 17.47 -2.61
C ALA A 263 -9.98 17.62 -2.78
N ALA A 264 -10.66 18.19 -1.77
CA ALA A 264 -12.08 18.50 -1.87
C ALA A 264 -12.37 19.47 -3.02
N LEU A 265 -11.55 20.51 -3.19
CA LEU A 265 -11.65 21.46 -4.31
C LEU A 265 -11.26 20.84 -5.66
N GLY A 266 -10.26 19.97 -5.70
CA GLY A 266 -9.87 19.22 -6.90
C GLY A 266 -10.96 18.27 -7.41
N ASN A 267 -11.81 17.78 -6.50
CA ASN A 267 -12.95 16.91 -6.80
C ASN A 267 -14.24 17.69 -7.12
N ARG A 268 -14.49 18.81 -6.44
CA ARG A 268 -15.79 19.51 -6.51
C ARG A 268 -15.75 20.96 -6.99
N GLY A 269 -14.61 21.62 -6.93
CA GLY A 269 -14.48 23.04 -7.28
C GLY A 269 -14.93 23.28 -8.71
N PHE A 270 -15.76 24.32 -8.92
CA PHE A 270 -16.30 24.70 -10.23
C PHE A 270 -17.10 23.60 -10.96
N SER A 271 -17.59 22.60 -10.22
CA SER A 271 -18.63 21.70 -10.73
C SER A 271 -19.93 22.47 -11.00
N ASN A 272 -20.86 21.82 -11.71
CA ASN A 272 -22.20 22.36 -11.87
C ASN A 272 -22.88 22.57 -10.50
N ILE A 273 -23.71 23.61 -10.43
CA ILE A 273 -24.54 23.90 -9.26
C ILE A 273 -25.55 22.75 -9.13
N LYS A 274 -25.55 22.07 -7.98
CA LYS A 274 -26.27 20.81 -7.81
C LYS A 274 -27.78 20.98 -7.94
N GLU A 275 -28.32 22.06 -7.41
CA GLU A 275 -29.76 22.33 -7.34
C GLU A 275 -30.37 22.60 -8.72
N THR A 276 -29.64 23.33 -9.56
CA THR A 276 -30.10 23.78 -10.89
C THR A 276 -29.51 22.97 -12.04
N ASN A 277 -28.50 22.15 -11.77
CA ASN A 277 -27.62 21.52 -12.75
C ASN A 277 -27.06 22.51 -13.80
N THR A 278 -26.85 23.77 -13.39
CA THR A 278 -26.30 24.81 -14.27
C THR A 278 -24.80 24.93 -14.12
N LEU A 279 -24.13 25.41 -15.17
CA LEU A 279 -22.71 25.72 -15.12
C LEU A 279 -22.42 26.75 -14.02
N HIS A 280 -21.28 26.59 -13.37
CA HIS A 280 -20.74 27.60 -12.48
C HIS A 280 -20.42 28.89 -13.29
N ASP A 281 -20.73 30.07 -12.72
CA ASP A 281 -20.61 31.37 -13.41
C ASP A 281 -19.22 31.60 -14.01
N PHE A 282 -18.15 31.37 -13.24
CA PHE A 282 -16.77 31.40 -13.74
C PHE A 282 -16.57 30.54 -15.00
N ILE A 283 -17.09 29.31 -15.02
CA ILE A 283 -16.92 28.39 -16.15
C ILE A 283 -17.69 28.90 -17.36
N LYS A 284 -18.92 29.37 -17.15
CA LYS A 284 -19.76 29.94 -18.21
C LYS A 284 -19.11 31.17 -18.85
N ASP A 285 -18.70 32.14 -18.04
CA ASP A 285 -18.06 33.37 -18.50
C ASP A 285 -16.72 33.08 -19.21
N SER A 286 -15.93 32.15 -18.67
CA SER A 286 -14.64 31.76 -19.24
C SER A 286 -14.81 31.06 -20.58
N LYS A 287 -15.81 30.17 -20.69
CA LYS A 287 -16.17 29.48 -21.93
C LYS A 287 -16.50 30.49 -23.04
N ASP A 288 -17.41 31.41 -22.76
CA ASP A 288 -17.90 32.36 -23.76
C ASP A 288 -16.78 33.29 -24.24
N LYS A 289 -15.92 33.76 -23.32
CA LYS A 289 -14.74 34.57 -23.65
C LYS A 289 -13.71 33.80 -24.47
N LEU A 290 -13.37 32.58 -24.03
CA LEU A 290 -12.35 31.77 -24.69
C LEU A 290 -12.77 31.37 -26.10
N ASN A 291 -14.02 30.93 -26.31
CA ASN A 291 -14.52 30.60 -27.65
C ASN A 291 -14.48 31.81 -28.58
N LYS A 292 -14.94 32.98 -28.12
CA LYS A 292 -14.90 34.22 -28.90
C LYS A 292 -13.47 34.64 -29.24
N GLU A 293 -12.55 34.51 -28.31
CA GLU A 293 -11.13 34.80 -28.54
C GLU A 293 -10.53 33.83 -29.56
N MET A 294 -10.86 32.56 -29.45
CA MET A 294 -10.43 31.50 -30.35
C MET A 294 -10.93 31.65 -31.79
N GLU A 295 -12.14 32.19 -31.98
CA GLU A 295 -12.68 32.54 -33.31
C GLU A 295 -11.83 33.58 -34.05
N SER A 296 -11.08 34.42 -33.33
CA SER A 296 -10.22 35.43 -33.95
C SER A 296 -8.96 34.82 -34.59
N TYR A 297 -8.56 33.62 -34.14
CA TYR A 297 -7.39 32.91 -34.64
C TYR A 297 -7.77 31.82 -35.65
N ARG A 298 -8.85 31.08 -35.39
CA ARG A 298 -9.40 30.06 -36.28
C ARG A 298 -10.92 30.13 -36.30
N LYS A 299 -11.53 29.99 -37.48
CA LYS A 299 -12.99 29.93 -37.62
C LYS A 299 -13.38 28.53 -38.07
N ILE A 300 -14.20 27.85 -37.28
CA ILE A 300 -14.76 26.53 -37.61
C ILE A 300 -16.03 26.77 -38.44
N LEU A 301 -16.02 26.32 -39.69
CA LEU A 301 -17.12 26.52 -40.64
C LEU A 301 -18.22 25.47 -40.48
N ASP A 302 -17.85 24.23 -40.14
CA ASP A 302 -18.80 23.16 -39.88
C ASP A 302 -19.46 23.34 -38.51
N ALA A 303 -20.79 23.51 -38.50
CA ALA A 303 -21.55 23.81 -37.29
C ALA A 303 -21.53 22.66 -36.28
N LYS A 304 -21.55 21.40 -36.73
CA LYS A 304 -21.55 20.22 -35.85
C LYS A 304 -20.21 20.08 -35.14
N LYS A 305 -19.11 20.21 -35.89
CA LYS A 305 -17.74 20.22 -35.38
C LYS A 305 -17.52 21.37 -34.41
N LYS A 306 -18.05 22.56 -34.72
CA LYS A 306 -18.01 23.71 -33.81
C LYS A 306 -18.69 23.36 -32.49
N GLU A 307 -19.91 22.83 -32.54
CA GLU A 307 -20.65 22.41 -31.36
C GLU A 307 -19.90 21.35 -30.54
N ASP A 308 -19.31 20.34 -31.19
CA ASP A 308 -18.55 19.28 -30.52
C ASP A 308 -17.29 19.83 -29.80
N VAL A 309 -16.58 20.76 -30.44
CA VAL A 309 -15.41 21.43 -29.85
C VAL A 309 -15.82 22.33 -28.68
N GLU A 310 -16.87 23.12 -28.85
CA GLU A 310 -17.35 24.08 -27.84
C GLU A 310 -18.08 23.42 -26.66
N LYS A 311 -18.53 22.17 -26.78
CA LYS A 311 -19.05 21.40 -25.64
C LYS A 311 -17.93 21.05 -24.66
N LYS A 312 -16.78 20.57 -25.16
CA LYS A 312 -15.65 20.13 -24.36
C LYS A 312 -14.89 21.25 -23.64
N VAL A 313 -14.96 22.49 -24.13
CA VAL A 313 -14.24 23.63 -23.52
C VAL A 313 -14.58 23.83 -22.04
N THR A 314 -15.82 23.51 -21.67
CA THR A 314 -16.30 23.58 -20.27
C THR A 314 -15.46 22.69 -19.35
N ASP A 315 -15.19 21.46 -19.80
CA ASP A 315 -14.45 20.46 -19.04
C ASP A 315 -12.97 20.80 -19.05
N LEU A 316 -12.43 21.23 -20.19
CA LEU A 316 -11.05 21.72 -20.31
C LEU A 316 -10.75 22.85 -19.31
N ILE A 317 -11.58 23.91 -19.28
CA ILE A 317 -11.41 25.03 -18.34
C ILE A 317 -11.43 24.52 -16.89
N ARG A 318 -12.37 23.63 -16.57
CA ARG A 318 -12.54 23.10 -15.22
C ARG A 318 -11.34 22.27 -14.78
N GLU A 319 -10.88 21.34 -15.62
CA GLU A 319 -9.78 20.44 -15.27
C GLU A 319 -8.44 21.18 -15.26
N VAL A 320 -8.21 22.17 -16.15
CA VAL A 320 -7.03 23.06 -16.05
C VAL A 320 -7.00 23.79 -14.71
N VAL A 321 -8.11 24.41 -14.31
CA VAL A 321 -8.17 25.12 -13.02
C VAL A 321 -7.96 24.17 -11.85
N ARG A 322 -8.61 23.01 -11.86
CA ARG A 322 -8.46 22.00 -10.81
C ARG A 322 -7.04 21.50 -10.71
N LEU A 323 -6.40 21.16 -11.84
CA LEU A 323 -5.02 20.69 -11.86
C LEU A 323 -4.10 21.74 -11.23
N PHE A 324 -4.02 22.92 -11.85
CA PHE A 324 -2.99 23.92 -11.54
C PHE A 324 -3.19 24.61 -10.19
N TYR A 325 -4.42 24.85 -9.76
CA TYR A 325 -4.70 25.58 -8.51
C TYR A 325 -5.06 24.68 -7.33
N PHE A 326 -5.52 23.44 -7.56
CA PHE A 326 -5.92 22.54 -6.48
C PHE A 326 -5.08 21.27 -6.40
N ARG A 327 -4.99 20.46 -7.44
CA ARG A 327 -4.32 19.13 -7.38
C ARG A 327 -2.82 19.23 -7.15
N LEU A 328 -2.14 20.23 -7.72
CA LEU A 328 -0.72 20.45 -7.41
C LEU A 328 -0.49 20.75 -5.91
N LYS A 329 -1.47 21.38 -5.27
CA LYS A 329 -1.47 21.70 -3.84
C LYS A 329 -1.95 20.55 -2.96
N THR A 330 -2.22 19.36 -3.49
CA THR A 330 -2.43 18.14 -2.67
C THR A 330 -1.14 17.33 -2.50
N GLN A 331 -0.12 17.59 -3.31
CA GLN A 331 1.14 16.87 -3.25
C GLN A 331 1.95 17.25 -1.99
N GLU A 332 2.81 16.33 -1.54
CA GLU A 332 3.78 16.54 -0.46
C GLU A 332 5.14 15.96 -0.90
N PRO A 333 6.18 16.79 -1.14
CA PRO A 333 6.14 18.26 -1.13
C PRO A 333 5.21 18.86 -2.19
N ILE A 334 4.83 20.13 -2.02
CA ILE A 334 3.92 20.84 -2.94
C ILE A 334 4.52 20.84 -4.36
N ALA A 335 3.71 20.48 -5.35
CA ALA A 335 4.09 20.59 -6.74
C ALA A 335 3.94 22.05 -7.22
N GLU A 336 4.92 22.48 -8.02
CA GLU A 336 4.99 23.78 -8.66
C GLU A 336 5.10 23.59 -10.17
N PHE A 337 4.89 24.67 -10.93
CA PHE A 337 5.09 24.65 -12.37
C PHE A 337 5.85 25.88 -12.84
N LYS A 338 6.67 25.71 -13.88
CA LYS A 338 7.39 26.80 -14.52
C LYS A 338 7.31 26.69 -16.04
N TRP A 339 7.18 27.83 -16.70
CA TRP A 339 7.34 27.94 -18.14
C TRP A 339 8.83 28.03 -18.47
N LEU A 340 9.25 27.34 -19.52
CA LEU A 340 10.61 27.47 -20.05
C LEU A 340 10.66 28.62 -21.04
N ASP A 341 11.79 29.31 -21.08
CA ASP A 341 11.98 30.47 -21.95
C ASP A 341 12.34 30.03 -23.36
N ASP A 342 12.06 30.90 -24.33
CA ASP A 342 12.61 30.71 -25.66
C ASP A 342 14.15 30.82 -25.62
N ASN A 343 14.79 30.01 -26.45
CA ASN A 343 16.24 29.79 -26.56
C ASN A 343 16.89 29.04 -25.39
N ASP A 344 16.11 28.49 -24.47
CA ASP A 344 16.67 27.54 -23.49
C ASP A 344 17.18 26.29 -24.24
N GLU A 345 18.27 25.71 -23.74
CA GLU A 345 18.84 24.47 -24.26
C GLU A 345 17.89 23.31 -23.93
N PHE A 346 17.71 22.37 -24.87
CA PHE A 346 16.85 21.23 -24.62
C PHE A 346 17.46 20.33 -23.54
N GLU A 347 16.73 20.14 -22.44
CA GLU A 347 17.15 19.25 -21.35
C GLU A 347 16.22 18.02 -21.29
N PRO A 348 16.66 16.83 -21.75
CA PRO A 348 15.81 15.64 -21.83
C PRO A 348 15.17 15.20 -20.50
N ASN A 349 15.77 15.58 -19.37
CA ASN A 349 15.25 15.28 -18.02
C ASN A 349 14.10 16.19 -17.61
N GLN A 350 13.97 17.38 -18.21
CA GLN A 350 12.94 18.38 -17.91
C GLN A 350 11.99 18.62 -19.08
N MET A 351 12.34 18.17 -20.29
CA MET A 351 11.66 18.55 -21.51
C MET A 351 11.32 17.33 -22.37
N GLU A 352 10.20 17.41 -23.05
CA GLU A 352 9.73 16.49 -24.06
C GLU A 352 9.38 17.27 -25.32
N GLU A 353 9.82 16.78 -26.48
CA GLU A 353 9.56 17.43 -27.76
C GLU A 353 8.10 17.22 -28.18
N TYR A 354 7.47 18.27 -28.70
CA TYR A 354 6.07 18.25 -29.12
C TYR A 354 5.78 17.37 -30.34
N ASP A 355 6.76 17.21 -31.24
CA ASP A 355 6.65 16.43 -32.47
C ASP A 355 7.92 15.59 -32.54
N GLU A 356 7.84 14.29 -32.23
CA GLU A 356 8.95 13.35 -31.99
C GLU A 356 10.03 13.40 -33.10
N GLY A 357 10.95 14.37 -32.99
CA GLY A 357 11.99 14.64 -33.95
C GLY A 357 13.34 14.17 -33.42
N GLU A 358 14.24 13.79 -34.32
CA GLU A 358 15.61 13.39 -33.96
C GLU A 358 16.54 14.60 -33.76
N ASN A 359 16.08 15.68 -33.10
CA ASN A 359 16.88 16.90 -32.96
C ASN A 359 17.18 17.26 -31.50
N GLU A 360 17.92 16.37 -30.84
CA GLU A 360 18.38 16.51 -29.45
C GLU A 360 19.27 17.74 -29.19
N ASN A 361 19.81 18.39 -30.24
CA ASN A 361 20.69 19.57 -30.15
C ASN A 361 19.99 20.91 -30.44
N GLY A 362 18.65 20.93 -30.50
CA GLY A 362 17.89 22.13 -30.79
C GLY A 362 17.70 23.05 -29.57
N SER A 363 17.38 24.32 -29.83
CA SER A 363 16.96 25.26 -28.79
C SER A 363 15.43 25.33 -28.73
N VAL A 364 14.88 25.56 -27.54
CA VAL A 364 13.44 25.74 -27.35
C VAL A 364 12.97 26.96 -28.15
N GLU A 365 12.03 26.77 -29.09
CA GLU A 365 11.31 27.88 -29.72
C GLU A 365 10.14 28.31 -28.84
N MET A 366 9.42 27.35 -28.25
CA MET A 366 8.24 27.63 -27.43
C MET A 366 7.97 26.53 -26.40
N CYS A 367 7.76 26.90 -25.15
CA CYS A 367 7.17 26.03 -24.14
C CYS A 367 5.64 26.02 -24.29
N ILE A 368 5.08 24.86 -24.66
CA ILE A 368 3.64 24.65 -24.94
C ILE A 368 2.90 24.30 -23.66
N PHE A 369 3.48 23.38 -22.87
CA PHE A 369 2.98 22.97 -21.57
C PHE A 369 4.11 23.09 -20.54
N PRO A 370 3.86 23.69 -19.36
CA PRO A 370 4.92 23.99 -18.40
C PRO A 370 5.51 22.72 -17.76
N LEU A 371 6.74 22.83 -17.27
CA LEU A 371 7.33 21.80 -16.42
C LEU A 371 6.57 21.79 -15.11
N ILE A 372 6.15 20.61 -14.64
CA ILE A 372 5.59 20.41 -13.30
C ILE A 372 6.61 19.66 -12.46
N TYR A 373 7.01 20.25 -11.34
CA TYR A 373 8.12 19.76 -10.53
C TYR A 373 7.83 19.88 -9.03
N LYS A 374 8.61 19.17 -8.23
CA LYS A 374 8.76 19.45 -6.80
C LYS A 374 10.18 19.88 -6.49
N ASN A 375 10.31 20.70 -5.47
CA ASN A 375 11.58 20.95 -4.81
C ASN A 375 11.78 19.89 -3.71
N ASP A 376 12.78 19.04 -3.88
CA ASP A 376 13.23 18.09 -2.87
C ASP A 376 14.60 18.55 -2.35
N GLU A 377 14.59 19.24 -1.21
CA GLU A 377 15.81 19.74 -0.58
C GLU A 377 16.78 18.63 -0.13
N SER A 378 16.33 17.36 -0.09
CA SER A 378 17.16 16.23 0.29
C SER A 378 18.03 15.67 -0.85
N GLN A 379 17.78 16.06 -2.09
CA GLN A 379 18.49 15.57 -3.28
C GLN A 379 19.53 16.57 -3.81
N PRO A 380 20.64 16.10 -4.43
CA PRO A 380 21.65 16.99 -5.02
C PRO A 380 21.05 17.90 -6.10
N ASN A 381 20.18 17.32 -6.93
CA ASN A 381 19.30 18.04 -7.84
C ASN A 381 17.99 18.32 -7.11
N LYS A 382 17.91 19.50 -6.52
CA LYS A 382 16.74 19.97 -5.75
C LYS A 382 15.45 19.95 -6.57
N LEU A 383 15.52 20.00 -7.90
CA LEU A 383 14.36 19.94 -8.78
C LEU A 383 14.14 18.51 -9.27
N GLN A 384 12.98 17.95 -8.95
CA GLN A 384 12.51 16.68 -9.51
C GLN A 384 11.22 16.91 -10.31
N ALA A 385 11.25 16.59 -11.60
CA ALA A 385 10.07 16.67 -12.46
C ALA A 385 9.03 15.61 -12.05
N TYR A 386 7.79 16.04 -11.89
CA TYR A 386 6.62 15.14 -11.95
C TYR A 386 6.27 14.85 -13.40
N THR A 387 6.25 15.90 -14.22
CA THR A 387 5.95 15.84 -15.65
C THR A 387 6.85 16.83 -16.37
N LYS A 388 7.44 16.38 -17.48
CA LYS A 388 8.31 17.20 -18.32
C LYS A 388 7.51 18.34 -18.95
N ALA A 389 8.17 19.45 -19.26
CA ALA A 389 7.60 20.48 -20.11
C ALA A 389 7.50 19.96 -21.55
N THR A 390 6.38 20.23 -22.21
CA THR A 390 6.27 19.99 -23.65
C THR A 390 6.74 21.22 -24.40
N VAL A 391 7.75 21.04 -25.25
CA VAL A 391 8.42 22.13 -25.95
C VAL A 391 8.42 21.91 -27.46
N PHE A 392 8.25 23.00 -28.21
CA PHE A 392 8.51 23.04 -29.63
C PHE A 392 9.98 23.41 -29.86
N ILE A 393 10.73 22.54 -30.52
CA ILE A 393 12.15 22.75 -30.80
C ILE A 393 12.35 23.48 -32.12
N ARG A 394 13.28 24.43 -32.13
CA ARG A 394 13.62 25.20 -33.32
C ARG A 394 14.36 24.32 -34.32
N ASN A 395 13.69 23.96 -35.41
CA ASN A 395 14.31 23.35 -36.57
C ASN A 395 14.91 24.41 -37.51
N ASN A 396 16.20 24.28 -37.85
CA ASN A 396 16.90 25.18 -38.79
C ASN A 396 16.29 25.18 -40.21
N SER A 397 15.49 24.17 -40.57
CA SER A 397 14.85 24.07 -41.88
C SER A 397 13.71 25.08 -42.10
N LEU A 398 12.94 25.42 -41.05
CA LEU A 398 11.84 26.41 -41.13
C LEU A 398 12.36 27.85 -41.27
N LEU A 399 13.60 28.12 -40.82
CA LEU A 399 14.22 29.44 -40.90
C LEU A 399 14.77 29.78 -42.29
N ASN A 400 15.18 28.76 -43.05
CA ASN A 400 15.74 28.91 -44.39
C ASN A 400 14.70 29.26 -45.48
N SER A 401 13.40 29.37 -45.15
CA SER A 401 12.40 29.86 -46.11
C SER A 401 12.35 31.38 -46.21
N SER A 402 12.70 32.09 -45.14
CA SER A 402 12.64 33.57 -45.08
C SER A 402 13.85 34.29 -45.67
N ASP A 403 14.98 33.59 -45.83
CA ASP A 403 16.26 34.14 -46.33
C ASP A 403 16.63 33.68 -47.75
N LYS A 404 15.66 33.33 -48.60
CA LYS A 404 15.95 32.98 -50.01
C LYS A 404 16.21 34.22 -50.85
N ASN A 405 17.44 34.71 -50.78
CA ASN A 405 18.06 35.50 -51.83
C ASN A 405 18.06 34.66 -53.13
N PRO A 406 17.51 35.13 -54.27
CA PRO A 406 17.29 34.31 -55.47
C PRO A 406 18.55 33.71 -56.11
N ASN A 407 19.74 34.17 -55.70
CA ASN A 407 21.01 33.79 -56.32
C ASN A 407 21.75 32.61 -55.65
N SER A 408 21.19 31.97 -54.62
CA SER A 408 21.86 30.84 -53.93
C SER A 408 21.50 29.45 -54.50
N ILE A 409 20.49 29.33 -55.37
CA ILE A 409 20.03 28.04 -55.91
C ILE A 409 21.05 27.42 -56.90
N ALA A 410 22.03 28.17 -57.38
CA ALA A 410 23.01 27.68 -58.34
C ALA A 410 24.17 26.84 -57.74
N LYS A 411 24.28 26.70 -56.41
CA LYS A 411 25.44 26.00 -55.79
C LYS A 411 25.17 24.59 -55.26
N PHE A 412 23.93 24.14 -55.20
CA PHE A 412 23.61 22.81 -54.65
C PHE A 412 23.44 21.68 -55.69
N PHE A 413 23.49 21.98 -56.99
CA PHE A 413 23.33 20.98 -58.06
C PHE A 413 24.62 20.67 -58.86
N ARG A 414 25.81 20.96 -58.32
CA ARG A 414 27.10 20.67 -59.00
C ARG A 414 27.99 19.63 -58.32
N ILE A 415 27.46 18.88 -57.37
CA ILE A 415 28.12 17.68 -56.85
C ILE A 415 27.13 16.54 -57.05
N PHE A 416 27.17 15.94 -58.23
CA PHE A 416 26.59 14.66 -58.68
C PHE A 416 26.24 14.74 -60.18
N ILE A 417 27.28 14.87 -61.02
CA ILE A 417 27.50 14.12 -62.27
C ILE A 417 29.00 13.86 -62.36
#